data_AF-A0A7S0L3U8-F1
#
_entry.id   AF-A0A7S0L3U8-F1
#
_cell.length_a   1.000
_cell.length_b   1.000
_cell.length_c   1.000
_cell.angle_alpha   90.00
_cell.angle_beta   90.00
_cell.angle_gamma   90.00
#
_symmetry.space_group_name_H-M   'P 1'
#
loop_
_entity.id
_entity.type
_entity.pdbx_description
1 polymer ?
#
loop_
_entity_poly.entity_id
_entity_poly.type
_entity_poly.pdbx_seq_one_letter_code
_entity_poly.pdbx_strand_id
1 'polypeptide(L)'
;GRWALAPGGGWREVHGEPLAVDHRTKEGLLSVYRVMLASTFCLQPGGDSPTRKSIFDAIAAGCIPVLFRNDSTLTDSLAYSEKLPYLAMAVVIPMEAVLSGEVDVVSELRAISPAEVRRKQLL
;
A
#
# COMPACT_ATOMS: atom_id res chain seq x y z
N GLY A 1 18.10 2.92 14.11
CA GLY A 1 18.00 3.79 15.29
C GLY A 1 17.52 5.17 14.90
N ARG A 2 16.78 5.86 15.78
CA ARG A 2 16.63 7.31 15.70
C ARG A 2 17.90 7.94 16.26
N TRP A 3 18.44 8.94 15.56
CA TRP A 3 19.64 9.66 15.96
C TRP A 3 19.25 11.08 16.36
N ALA A 4 19.72 11.53 17.51
CA ALA A 4 19.51 12.90 17.96
C ALA A 4 20.87 13.57 18.23
N LEU A 5 20.92 14.88 18.01
CA LEU A 5 22.06 15.71 18.37
C LEU A 5 22.12 15.81 19.90
N ALA A 6 23.20 15.29 20.48
CA ALA A 6 23.48 15.41 21.89
C ALA A 6 23.92 16.86 22.23
N PRO A 7 23.59 17.38 23.42
CA PRO A 7 24.14 18.62 23.92
C PRO A 7 25.66 18.45 24.05
N GLY A 8 26.43 19.12 23.20
CA GLY A 8 27.89 18.93 23.07
C GLY A 8 28.38 18.63 21.65
N GLY A 9 27.47 18.49 20.68
CA GLY A 9 27.85 18.32 19.28
C GLY A 9 28.32 16.90 18.98
N GLY A 10 27.37 15.96 18.98
CA GLY A 10 27.60 14.59 18.55
C GLY A 10 26.27 13.88 18.35
N TRP A 11 26.20 12.97 17.38
CA TRP A 11 25.00 12.16 17.17
C TRP A 11 24.98 11.02 18.19
N ARG A 12 23.93 10.95 19.02
CA ARG A 12 23.70 9.83 19.92
C ARG A 12 22.52 9.02 19.39
N GLU A 13 22.67 7.70 19.42
CA GLU A 13 21.56 6.79 19.19
C GLU A 13 20.60 6.90 20.38
N VAL A 14 19.39 7.39 20.10
CA VAL A 14 18.32 7.36 21.08
C VAL A 14 17.73 5.96 20.96
N HIS A 15 17.61 5.23 22.08
CA HIS A 15 16.93 3.92 22.12
C HIS A 15 15.48 4.11 21.67
N GLY A 16 15.26 4.06 20.37
CA GLY A 16 13.95 3.87 19.77
C GLY A 16 13.63 2.39 19.82
N GLU A 17 12.33 2.08 19.94
CA GLU A 17 11.78 0.78 19.57
C GLU A 17 12.55 0.21 18.37
N PRO A 18 13.03 -1.04 18.43
CA PRO A 18 13.69 -1.67 17.30
C PRO A 18 12.79 -1.49 16.08
N LEU A 19 13.35 -1.01 14.96
CA LEU A 19 12.63 -1.10 13.70
C LEU A 19 12.29 -2.58 13.53
N ALA A 20 11.00 -2.90 13.47
CA ALA A 20 10.54 -4.28 13.34
C ALA A 20 11.29 -4.93 12.17
N VAL A 21 12.15 -5.90 12.48
CA VAL A 21 12.93 -6.60 11.46
C VAL A 21 12.00 -7.62 10.84
N ASP A 22 11.83 -7.54 9.52
CA ASP A 22 11.06 -8.53 8.79
C ASP A 22 11.76 -9.89 8.86
N HIS A 23 11.15 -10.85 9.55
CA HIS A 23 11.68 -12.21 9.72
C HIS A 23 11.26 -13.17 8.59
N ARG A 24 10.56 -12.68 7.55
CA ARG A 24 10.17 -13.52 6.42
C ARG A 24 11.40 -13.96 5.63
N THR A 25 11.41 -15.22 5.23
CA THR A 25 12.44 -15.76 4.35
C THR A 25 12.35 -15.12 2.97
N LYS A 26 13.45 -15.15 2.23
CA LYS A 26 13.48 -14.70 0.83
C LYS A 26 12.46 -15.45 -0.02
N GLU A 27 12.31 -16.75 0.22
CA GLU A 27 11.35 -17.62 -0.46
C GLU A 27 9.91 -17.19 -0.16
N GLY A 28 9.62 -16.83 1.10
CA GLY A 28 8.32 -16.31 1.51
C GLY A 28 8.01 -14.93 0.90
N LEU A 29 9.01 -14.07 0.74
CA LEU A 29 8.83 -12.78 0.05
C LEU A 29 8.57 -12.99 -1.45
N LEU A 30 9.31 -13.89 -2.08
CA LEU A 30 9.14 -14.21 -3.50
C LEU A 30 7.79 -14.89 -3.79
N SER A 31 7.26 -15.69 -2.87
CA SER A 31 5.95 -16.33 -3.07
C SER A 31 4.82 -15.30 -3.10
N VAL A 32 4.85 -14.30 -2.20
CA VAL A 32 3.87 -13.20 -2.19
C VAL A 32 3.96 -12.39 -3.48
N TYR A 33 5.17 -12.01 -3.91
CA TYR A 33 5.34 -11.23 -5.13
C TYR A 33 4.88 -11.97 -6.38
N ARG A 34 5.08 -13.30 -6.45
CA ARG A 34 4.54 -14.14 -7.54
C ARG A 34 3.02 -14.12 -7.59
N VAL A 35 2.35 -14.14 -6.44
CA VAL A 35 0.89 -14.02 -6.38
C VAL A 35 0.44 -12.64 -6.87
N MET A 36 1.15 -11.58 -6.51
CA MET A 36 0.86 -10.22 -7.00
C MET A 36 0.99 -10.14 -8.52
N LEU A 37 2.07 -10.66 -9.10
CA LEU A 37 2.28 -10.68 -10.56
C LEU A 37 1.18 -11.42 -11.33
N ALA A 38 0.53 -12.40 -10.70
CA ALA A 38 -0.57 -13.17 -11.29
C ALA A 38 -1.96 -12.55 -11.01
N SER A 39 -2.04 -11.52 -10.19
CA SER A 39 -3.30 -10.93 -9.72
C SER A 39 -3.60 -9.61 -10.40
N THR A 40 -4.88 -9.35 -10.67
CA THR A 40 -5.32 -8.04 -11.18
C THR A 40 -5.49 -7.01 -10.07
N PHE A 41 -5.98 -7.44 -8.91
CA PHE A 41 -6.27 -6.57 -7.77
C PHE A 41 -5.61 -7.10 -6.50
N CYS A 42 -4.99 -6.20 -5.74
CA CYS A 42 -4.33 -6.49 -4.47
C CYS A 42 -5.03 -5.73 -3.36
N LEU A 43 -5.69 -6.46 -2.46
CA LEU A 43 -6.39 -5.87 -1.32
C LEU A 43 -5.37 -5.30 -0.32
N GLN A 44 -5.48 -4.01 -0.03
CA GLN A 44 -4.61 -3.29 0.90
C GLN A 44 -5.45 -2.71 2.05
N PRO A 45 -5.93 -3.57 2.97
CA PRO A 45 -6.57 -3.08 4.18
C PRO A 45 -5.56 -2.27 5.01
N GLY A 46 -6.09 -1.38 5.84
CA GLY A 46 -5.27 -0.60 6.77
C GLY A 46 -4.39 -1.47 7.65
N GLY A 47 -3.18 -0.98 7.95
CA GLY A 47 -2.30 -1.54 8.97
C GLY A 47 -1.54 -0.42 9.69
N ASP A 48 -0.57 -0.79 10.51
CA ASP A 48 0.12 0.14 11.44
C ASP A 48 0.86 1.32 10.78
N SER A 49 1.26 1.19 9.51
CA SER A 49 1.94 2.26 8.77
C SER A 49 1.13 2.72 7.56
N PRO A 50 0.92 4.04 7.38
CA PRO A 50 0.25 4.59 6.20
C PRO A 50 1.07 4.39 4.91
N THR A 51 2.39 4.25 5.01
CA THR A 51 3.32 4.05 3.89
C THR A 51 3.71 2.58 3.72
N ARG A 52 2.72 1.69 3.67
CA ARG A 52 2.99 0.24 3.64
C ARG A 52 3.68 -0.16 2.33
N LYS A 53 4.83 -0.85 2.44
CA LYS A 53 5.59 -1.38 1.28
C LYS A 53 4.73 -2.17 0.29
N SER A 54 3.69 -2.87 0.77
CA SER A 54 2.83 -3.70 -0.08
C SER A 54 2.07 -2.92 -1.15
N ILE A 55 1.79 -1.62 -0.94
CA ILE A 55 1.14 -0.76 -1.96
C ILE A 55 2.09 -0.59 -3.15
N PHE A 56 3.36 -0.30 -2.87
CA PHE A 56 4.39 -0.16 -3.90
C PHE A 56 4.67 -1.48 -4.62
N ASP A 57 4.75 -2.58 -3.88
CA ASP A 57 4.97 -3.91 -4.47
C ASP A 57 3.81 -4.30 -5.39
N ALA A 58 2.57 -3.96 -5.02
CA ALA A 58 1.40 -4.19 -5.87
C ALA A 58 1.47 -3.39 -7.17
N ILE A 59 1.72 -2.08 -7.10
CA ILE A 59 1.88 -1.21 -8.28
C ILE A 59 3.00 -1.73 -9.18
N ALA A 60 4.17 -2.05 -8.62
CA ALA A 60 5.31 -2.58 -9.37
C ALA A 60 5.03 -3.93 -10.04
N ALA A 61 4.17 -4.76 -9.46
CA ALA A 61 3.73 -6.03 -10.03
C ALA A 61 2.59 -5.86 -11.06
N GLY A 62 2.09 -4.65 -11.30
CA GLY A 62 0.88 -4.41 -12.09
C GLY A 62 -0.40 -4.89 -11.40
N CYS A 63 -0.35 -5.18 -10.11
CA CYS A 63 -1.51 -5.53 -9.32
C CYS A 63 -2.15 -4.25 -8.77
N ILE A 64 -3.37 -3.93 -9.20
CA ILE A 64 -4.05 -2.69 -8.83
C ILE A 64 -4.33 -2.69 -7.32
N PRO A 65 -3.77 -1.74 -6.54
CA PRO A 65 -4.04 -1.68 -5.11
C PRO A 65 -5.49 -1.27 -4.86
N VAL A 66 -6.18 -2.04 -4.01
CA VAL A 66 -7.54 -1.75 -3.52
C VAL A 66 -7.42 -1.24 -2.09
N LEU A 67 -7.68 0.05 -1.90
CA LEU A 67 -7.54 0.77 -0.64
C LEU A 67 -8.89 0.83 0.07
N PHE A 68 -8.95 0.41 1.33
CA PHE A 68 -10.17 0.46 2.14
C PHE A 68 -10.17 1.68 3.07
N ARG A 69 -10.72 2.81 2.60
CA ARG A 69 -10.66 4.12 3.26
C ARG A 69 -11.83 5.02 2.84
N ASN A 70 -12.24 5.93 3.74
CA ASN A 70 -13.23 6.97 3.45
C ASN A 70 -12.67 8.19 2.75
N ASP A 71 -11.37 8.44 2.92
CA ASP A 71 -10.70 9.61 2.41
C ASP A 71 -9.48 9.24 1.56
N SER A 72 -9.17 10.12 0.61
CA SER A 72 -8.04 9.98 -0.30
C SER A 72 -6.71 10.43 0.30
N THR A 73 -6.70 10.91 1.54
CA THR A 73 -5.54 11.54 2.20
C THR A 73 -4.34 10.60 2.35
N LEU A 74 -4.58 9.29 2.33
CA LEU A 74 -3.52 8.28 2.37
C LEU A 74 -2.49 8.50 1.25
N THR A 75 -2.95 8.87 0.05
CA THR A 75 -2.05 9.05 -1.09
C THR A 75 -1.11 10.23 -0.89
N ASP A 76 -1.50 11.24 -0.13
CA ASP A 76 -0.68 12.43 0.14
C ASP A 76 0.52 12.06 1.03
N SER A 77 0.35 11.06 1.89
CA SER A 77 1.41 10.53 2.76
C SER A 77 2.34 9.52 2.07
N LEU A 78 1.99 9.03 0.87
CA LEU A 78 2.83 8.09 0.14
C LEU A 78 4.08 8.78 -0.41
N ALA A 79 5.20 8.06 -0.39
CA ALA A 79 6.43 8.55 -1.01
C ALA A 79 6.16 8.93 -2.47
N TYR A 80 6.70 10.07 -2.94
CA TYR A 80 6.50 10.56 -4.30
C TYR A 80 5.05 10.92 -4.68
N SER A 81 4.19 11.22 -3.71
CA SER A 81 2.79 11.65 -3.94
C SER A 81 2.66 12.85 -4.89
N GLU A 82 3.63 13.76 -4.88
CA GLU A 82 3.70 14.90 -5.81
C GLU A 82 4.00 14.49 -7.27
N LYS A 83 4.52 13.28 -7.49
CA LYS A 83 4.98 12.80 -8.80
C LYS A 83 4.14 11.66 -9.36
N LEU A 84 3.51 10.87 -8.49
CA LEU A 84 2.79 9.66 -8.87
C LEU A 84 1.28 9.82 -8.62
N PRO A 85 0.44 9.56 -9.64
CA PRO A 85 -1.01 9.71 -9.51
C PRO A 85 -1.64 8.49 -8.82
N TYR A 86 -1.36 8.29 -7.54
CA TYR A 86 -1.78 7.09 -6.80
C TYR A 86 -3.27 6.79 -6.86
N LEU A 87 -4.12 7.81 -6.75
CA LEU A 87 -5.59 7.62 -6.88
C LEU A 87 -5.99 7.16 -8.28
N ALA A 88 -5.24 7.55 -9.32
CA ALA A 88 -5.50 7.09 -10.67
C ALA A 88 -5.09 5.61 -10.85
N MET A 89 -4.05 5.16 -10.14
CA MET A 89 -3.55 3.78 -10.15
C MET A 89 -4.30 2.82 -9.22
N ALA A 90 -5.09 3.33 -8.28
CA ALA A 90 -5.77 2.53 -7.25
C ALA A 90 -7.28 2.42 -7.46
N VAL A 91 -7.90 1.52 -6.71
CA VAL A 91 -9.34 1.49 -6.44
C VAL A 91 -9.53 1.86 -4.97
N VAL A 92 -10.44 2.78 -4.66
CA VAL A 92 -10.75 3.18 -3.28
C VAL A 92 -12.18 2.74 -2.96
N ILE A 93 -12.32 1.95 -1.90
CA ILE A 93 -13.61 1.48 -1.40
C ILE A 93 -13.77 1.96 0.05
N PRO A 94 -14.87 2.65 0.41
CA PRO A 94 -15.13 3.02 1.79
C PRO A 94 -15.20 1.80 2.70
N MET A 95 -14.44 1.80 3.80
CA MET A 95 -14.36 0.64 4.69
C MET A 95 -15.71 0.36 5.37
N GLU A 96 -16.45 1.41 5.70
CA GLU A 96 -17.74 1.40 6.36
C GLU A 96 -18.82 0.80 5.47
N ALA A 97 -18.77 1.05 4.16
CA ALA A 97 -19.66 0.44 3.19
C ALA A 97 -19.39 -1.07 3.06
N VAL A 98 -18.12 -1.50 3.18
CA VAL A 98 -17.77 -2.93 3.22
C VAL A 98 -18.24 -3.58 4.52
N LEU A 99 -18.01 -2.94 5.66
CA LEU A 99 -18.35 -3.48 6.98
C LEU A 99 -19.88 -3.54 7.22
N SER A 100 -20.63 -2.59 6.68
CA SER A 100 -22.10 -2.60 6.74
C SER A 100 -22.74 -3.57 5.76
N GLY A 101 -21.97 -4.13 4.82
CA GLY A 101 -22.46 -5.00 3.75
C GLY A 101 -23.18 -4.25 2.63
N GLU A 102 -23.10 -2.92 2.60
CA GLU A 102 -23.59 -2.09 1.50
C GLU A 102 -22.82 -2.38 0.20
N VAL A 103 -21.53 -2.67 0.32
CA VAL A 103 -20.64 -2.95 -0.82
C VAL A 103 -20.14 -4.39 -0.77
N ASP A 104 -20.41 -5.14 -1.85
CA ASP A 104 -19.72 -6.40 -2.15
C ASP A 104 -18.45 -6.13 -2.96
N VAL A 105 -17.30 -6.27 -2.30
CA VAL A 105 -15.97 -5.96 -2.87
C VAL A 105 -15.71 -6.74 -4.17
N VAL A 106 -16.14 -8.00 -4.24
CA VAL A 106 -15.89 -8.83 -5.43
C VAL A 106 -16.69 -8.32 -6.63
N SER A 107 -17.95 -7.97 -6.43
CA SER A 107 -18.83 -7.41 -7.47
C SER A 107 -18.31 -6.06 -7.96
N GLU A 108 -17.89 -5.18 -7.06
CA GLU A 108 -17.28 -3.89 -7.41
C GLU A 108 -16.03 -4.08 -8.30
N LEU A 109 -15.11 -4.96 -7.90
CA LEU A 109 -13.88 -5.19 -8.66
C LEU A 109 -14.16 -5.87 -10.01
N ARG A 110 -15.17 -6.73 -10.11
CA ARG A 110 -15.60 -7.35 -11.38
C ARG A 110 -16.29 -6.36 -12.33
N ALA A 111 -16.90 -5.31 -11.81
CA ALA A 111 -17.55 -4.28 -12.62
C ALA A 111 -16.53 -3.37 -13.33
N ILE A 112 -15.27 -3.34 -12.89
CA ILE A 112 -14.21 -2.55 -13.53
C ILE A 112 -13.87 -3.13 -14.89
N SER A 113 -14.04 -2.32 -15.94
CA SER A 113 -13.78 -2.76 -17.30
C SER A 113 -12.30 -3.13 -17.54
N PRO A 114 -12.01 -4.06 -18.46
CA PRO A 114 -10.62 -4.39 -18.82
C PRO A 114 -9.80 -3.19 -19.33
N ALA A 115 -10.46 -2.20 -19.96
CA ALA A 115 -9.80 -0.98 -20.41
C ALA A 115 -9.37 -0.10 -19.22
N GLU A 116 -10.23 0.01 -18.22
CA GLU A 116 -9.93 0.74 -16.98
C GLU A 116 -8.84 0.02 -16.18
N VAL A 117 -8.88 -1.32 -16.09
CA VAL A 117 -7.80 -2.13 -15.49
C VAL A 117 -6.46 -1.81 -16.16
N ARG A 118 -6.39 -1.88 -17.48
CA ARG A 118 -5.16 -1.55 -18.22
C ARG A 118 -4.70 -0.12 -17.98
N ARG A 119 -5.63 0.84 -17.96
CA ARG A 119 -5.31 2.25 -17.67
C ARG A 119 -4.66 2.40 -16.29
N LYS A 120 -5.20 1.73 -15.27
CA LYS A 120 -4.66 1.76 -13.90
C LYS A 120 -3.28 1.12 -13.78
N GLN A 121 -2.98 0.10 -14.59
CA GLN A 121 -1.70 -0.63 -14.58
C GLN A 121 -0.56 0.05 -15.36
N LEU A 122 -0.85 1.03 -16.21
CA LEU A 122 0.10 1.66 -17.12
C LEU A 122 0.52 3.09 -16.72
N LEU A 123 -0.09 3.64 -15.66
CA LEU A 123 0.24 4.95 -15.08
C LEU A 123 1.37 4.82 -14.05
#